data_AF-A0A9E1R3V2-F1
#
_entry.id   AF-A0A9E1R3V2-F1
#
_cell.length_a   1.000
_cell.length_b   1.000
_cell.length_c   1.000
_cell.angle_alpha   90.00
_cell.angle_beta   90.00
_cell.angle_gamma   90.00
#
_symmetry.space_group_name_H-M   'P 1'
#
loop_
_entity.id
_entity.type
_entity.pdbx_description
1 polymer ?
#
loop_
_entity_poly.entity_id
_entity_poly.type
_entity_poly.pdbx_seq_one_letter_code
_entity_poly.pdbx_strand_id
1 'polypeptide(L)'
;PRDRYELIVINHDSDDSKTLAILDEIAKQHRVLDFKGPFNFSKINNFAVQHADESADSFLFMNNDVEALRPGWLQSMQDKLNRQDVGIVGATLLYPTEKLRFKEGASRDFDAPGRHQIDQLPFNTKREGMFDGNDRYQIQHAGVILNVGIAEHFMKFEQYQDLYQGRNEFKSNPSLPNIVTRGFSAVTAACLLISKDAFTVVNGFDEELAVGFGDVDLCLKVGNAGFTTICDAEAVLLHHESFSRNTDNFMDSDPHPQDTTIFKNRYRQDIGRDVFYHPYLSPLTPNYRLSRGITRETHPSRLVKQIKPTP
;
A
#
# COMPACT_ATOMS: atom_id res chain seq x y z
N PRO A 1 -11.24 4.98 -21.02
CA PRO A 1 -12.63 5.28 -21.42
C PRO A 1 -13.62 4.50 -20.52
N ARG A 2 -14.83 5.04 -20.31
CA ARG A 2 -15.80 4.58 -19.29
C ARG A 2 -16.39 3.20 -19.54
N ASP A 3 -16.23 2.69 -20.75
CA ASP A 3 -16.57 1.33 -21.17
C ASP A 3 -15.62 0.27 -20.58
N ARG A 4 -14.49 0.67 -20.01
CA ARG A 4 -13.46 -0.26 -19.49
C ARG A 4 -13.50 -0.51 -17.99
N TYR A 5 -14.33 0.21 -17.24
CA TYR A 5 -14.42 0.03 -15.79
C TYR A 5 -15.79 0.48 -15.27
N GLU A 6 -16.21 -0.18 -14.21
CA GLU A 6 -17.29 0.29 -13.35
C GLU A 6 -16.69 0.97 -12.10
N LEU A 7 -17.24 2.12 -11.70
CA LEU A 7 -16.91 2.76 -10.43
C LEU A 7 -18.06 2.59 -9.45
N ILE A 8 -17.75 1.97 -8.32
CA ILE A 8 -18.64 1.83 -7.16
C ILE A 8 -18.01 2.58 -5.99
N VAL A 9 -18.73 3.55 -5.45
CA VAL A 9 -18.35 4.29 -4.25
C VAL A 9 -19.23 3.82 -3.11
N ILE A 10 -18.61 3.39 -2.00
CA ILE A 10 -19.34 3.03 -0.79
C ILE A 10 -19.36 4.23 0.15
N ASN A 11 -20.55 4.76 0.40
CA ASN A 11 -20.78 5.77 1.43
C ASN A 11 -20.96 5.08 2.77
N HIS A 12 -19.99 5.23 3.67
CA HIS A 12 -20.06 4.67 5.02
C HIS A 12 -20.53 5.73 6.02
N ASP A 13 -21.84 5.90 6.13
CA ASP A 13 -22.50 6.80 7.07
C ASP A 13 -21.95 8.25 7.08
N SER A 14 -21.60 8.82 5.91
CA SER A 14 -21.14 10.22 5.84
C SER A 14 -22.22 11.20 6.30
N ASP A 15 -21.84 12.17 7.15
CA ASP A 15 -22.74 13.19 7.70
C ASP A 15 -22.37 14.63 7.27
N ASP A 16 -21.19 14.83 6.68
CA ASP A 16 -20.77 16.12 6.16
C ASP A 16 -21.54 16.50 4.88
N SER A 17 -22.21 17.65 4.93
CA SER A 17 -23.02 18.17 3.83
C SER A 17 -22.25 18.34 2.51
N LYS A 18 -20.95 18.66 2.55
CA LYS A 18 -20.14 18.81 1.33
C LYS A 18 -19.84 17.45 0.72
N THR A 19 -19.52 16.47 1.55
CA THR A 19 -19.31 15.08 1.15
C THR A 19 -20.57 14.50 0.52
N LEU A 20 -21.73 14.69 1.14
CA LEU A 20 -23.01 14.26 0.57
C LEU A 20 -23.30 14.90 -0.79
N ALA A 21 -23.04 16.20 -0.95
CA ALA A 21 -23.20 16.87 -2.24
C ALA A 21 -22.27 16.31 -3.33
N ILE A 22 -21.03 15.93 -2.97
CA ILE A 22 -20.09 15.26 -3.90
C ILE A 22 -20.61 13.87 -4.29
N LEU A 23 -21.11 13.10 -3.32
CA LEU A 23 -21.69 11.77 -3.57
C LEU A 23 -22.92 11.85 -4.49
N ASP A 24 -23.78 12.86 -4.32
CA ASP A 24 -24.93 13.11 -5.20
C ASP A 24 -24.49 13.41 -6.65
N GLU A 25 -23.40 14.15 -6.84
CA GLU A 25 -22.84 14.39 -8.17
C GLU A 25 -22.24 13.13 -8.80
N ILE A 26 -21.53 12.31 -8.01
CA ILE A 26 -20.98 11.02 -8.46
C ILE A 26 -22.11 10.07 -8.87
N ALA A 27 -23.20 10.02 -8.09
CA ALA A 27 -24.35 9.15 -8.32
C ALA A 27 -25.04 9.41 -9.68
N LYS A 28 -24.83 10.57 -10.31
CA LYS A 28 -25.35 10.86 -11.65
C LYS A 28 -24.69 10.03 -12.76
N GLN A 29 -23.50 9.49 -12.51
CA GLN A 29 -22.68 8.82 -13.54
C GLN A 29 -22.10 7.48 -13.08
N HIS A 30 -22.04 7.25 -11.78
CA HIS A 30 -21.43 6.08 -11.15
C HIS A 30 -22.32 5.54 -10.03
N ARG A 31 -22.03 4.34 -9.57
CA ARG A 31 -22.83 3.69 -8.52
C ARG A 31 -22.35 4.19 -7.16
N VAL A 32 -23.27 4.71 -6.35
CA VAL A 32 -23.01 5.06 -4.96
C VAL A 32 -23.92 4.20 -4.09
N LEU A 33 -23.34 3.46 -3.14
CA LEU A 33 -24.07 2.54 -2.27
C LEU A 33 -23.83 2.92 -0.81
N ASP A 34 -24.88 2.93 -0.01
CA ASP A 34 -24.76 3.17 1.43
C ASP A 34 -24.41 1.86 2.17
N PHE A 35 -23.44 1.95 3.07
CA PHE A 35 -23.12 0.91 4.03
C PHE A 35 -23.23 1.48 5.43
N LYS A 36 -23.91 0.78 6.35
CA LYS A 36 -24.19 1.26 7.71
C LYS A 36 -23.54 0.42 8.78
N GLY A 37 -23.20 1.06 9.91
CA GLY A 37 -22.75 0.37 11.13
C GLY A 37 -21.27 0.57 11.43
N PRO A 38 -20.66 -0.25 12.31
CA PRO A 38 -19.26 -0.10 12.68
C PRO A 38 -18.33 -0.17 11.46
N PHE A 39 -17.33 0.70 11.42
CA PHE A 39 -16.34 0.67 10.35
C PHE A 39 -15.64 -0.69 10.30
N ASN A 40 -15.65 -1.31 9.13
CA ASN A 40 -14.90 -2.52 8.84
C ASN A 40 -14.53 -2.51 7.36
N PHE A 41 -13.26 -2.22 7.08
CA PHE A 41 -12.72 -2.09 5.75
C PHE A 41 -12.93 -3.35 4.91
N SER A 42 -12.70 -4.52 5.50
CA SER A 42 -12.88 -5.82 4.85
C SER A 42 -14.34 -6.06 4.43
N LYS A 43 -15.30 -5.79 5.34
CA LYS A 43 -16.74 -5.88 5.06
C LYS A 43 -17.19 -4.92 3.97
N ILE A 44 -16.73 -3.67 4.02
CA ILE A 44 -17.09 -2.64 3.04
C ILE A 44 -16.61 -3.04 1.64
N ASN A 45 -15.38 -3.55 1.51
CA ASN A 45 -14.85 -4.00 0.23
C ASN A 45 -15.53 -5.27 -0.29
N ASN A 46 -15.80 -6.25 0.58
CA ASN A 46 -16.58 -7.43 0.22
C ASN A 46 -18.00 -7.06 -0.26
N PHE A 47 -18.65 -6.12 0.44
CA PHE A 47 -19.96 -5.59 0.05
C PHE A 47 -19.92 -4.90 -1.32
N ALA A 48 -18.88 -4.12 -1.62
CA ALA A 48 -18.71 -3.50 -2.93
C ALA A 48 -18.61 -4.54 -4.05
N VAL A 49 -17.80 -5.60 -3.86
CA VAL A 49 -17.63 -6.68 -4.85
C VAL A 49 -18.94 -7.44 -5.08
N GLN A 50 -19.77 -7.65 -4.05
CA GLN A 50 -21.09 -8.28 -4.21
C GLN A 50 -22.04 -7.48 -5.13
N HIS A 51 -21.79 -6.18 -5.30
CA HIS A 51 -22.58 -5.30 -6.16
C HIS A 51 -21.88 -4.94 -7.47
N ALA A 52 -20.69 -5.49 -7.74
CA ALA A 52 -19.98 -5.30 -9.00
C ALA A 52 -20.66 -6.06 -10.15
N ASP A 53 -20.49 -5.56 -11.38
CA ASP A 53 -20.94 -6.26 -12.58
C ASP A 53 -20.38 -7.70 -12.65
N GLU A 54 -21.24 -8.67 -12.96
CA GLU A 54 -20.84 -10.08 -13.08
C GLU A 54 -19.79 -10.32 -14.18
N SER A 55 -19.75 -9.47 -15.19
CA SER A 55 -18.76 -9.52 -16.28
C SER A 55 -17.38 -8.97 -15.90
N ALA A 56 -17.24 -8.33 -14.72
CA ALA A 56 -15.94 -7.87 -14.25
C ALA A 56 -14.96 -9.06 -14.15
N ASP A 57 -13.76 -8.88 -14.69
CA ASP A 57 -12.68 -9.88 -14.67
C ASP A 57 -11.65 -9.62 -13.56
N SER A 58 -11.71 -8.43 -12.95
CA SER A 58 -10.78 -7.94 -11.95
C SER A 58 -11.44 -6.86 -11.10
N PHE A 59 -10.89 -6.63 -9.91
CA PHE A 59 -11.35 -5.61 -8.96
C PHE A 59 -10.18 -4.71 -8.56
N LEU A 60 -10.39 -3.40 -8.61
CA LEU A 60 -9.46 -2.41 -8.10
C LEU A 60 -10.01 -1.84 -6.77
N PHE A 61 -9.34 -2.15 -5.67
CA PHE A 61 -9.57 -1.47 -4.39
C PHE A 61 -8.70 -0.23 -4.34
N MET A 62 -9.32 0.92 -4.04
CA MET A 62 -8.66 2.21 -4.08
C MET A 62 -9.23 3.12 -3.00
N ASN A 63 -8.35 3.73 -2.20
CA ASN A 63 -8.78 4.74 -1.25
C ASN A 63 -9.29 6.00 -1.97
N ASN A 64 -10.10 6.80 -1.28
CA ASN A 64 -10.62 8.06 -1.81
C ASN A 64 -9.63 9.25 -1.72
N ASP A 65 -8.45 9.04 -1.15
CA ASP A 65 -7.40 10.04 -0.93
C ASP A 65 -6.09 9.71 -1.66
N VAL A 66 -6.16 8.91 -2.73
CA VAL A 66 -5.04 8.65 -3.63
C VAL A 66 -5.19 9.37 -4.96
N GLU A 67 -4.06 9.83 -5.49
CA GLU A 67 -3.98 10.60 -6.73
C GLU A 67 -2.85 10.06 -7.60
N ALA A 68 -3.17 9.62 -8.82
CA ALA A 68 -2.13 9.15 -9.73
C ALA A 68 -1.25 10.29 -10.22
N LEU A 69 0.06 10.10 -10.09
CA LEU A 69 1.02 11.12 -10.51
C LEU A 69 1.03 11.30 -12.02
N ARG A 70 0.70 10.24 -12.78
CA ARG A 70 0.79 10.25 -14.24
C ARG A 70 -0.30 9.40 -14.89
N PRO A 71 -0.74 9.73 -16.12
CA PRO A 71 -1.58 8.85 -16.91
C PRO A 71 -0.92 7.49 -17.19
N GLY A 72 -1.73 6.46 -17.45
CA GLY A 72 -1.25 5.11 -17.80
C GLY A 72 -1.00 4.18 -16.61
N TRP A 73 -1.03 4.67 -15.37
CA TRP A 73 -0.82 3.88 -14.15
C TRP A 73 -1.73 2.64 -14.08
N LEU A 74 -3.03 2.77 -14.40
CA LEU A 74 -3.97 1.65 -14.35
C LEU A 74 -3.71 0.63 -15.46
N GLN A 75 -3.39 1.11 -16.67
CA GLN A 75 -3.01 0.22 -17.79
C GLN A 75 -1.76 -0.58 -17.43
N SER A 76 -0.78 0.08 -16.82
CA SER A 76 0.45 -0.54 -16.34
C SER A 76 0.18 -1.69 -15.35
N MET A 77 -0.77 -1.50 -14.42
CA MET A 77 -1.19 -2.56 -13.48
C MET A 77 -1.94 -3.69 -14.20
N GLN A 78 -2.86 -3.36 -15.11
CA GLN A 78 -3.60 -4.35 -15.90
C GLN A 78 -2.66 -5.21 -16.76
N ASP A 79 -1.66 -4.62 -17.40
CA ASP A 79 -0.68 -5.33 -18.22
C ASP A 79 0.09 -6.38 -17.42
N LYS A 80 0.32 -6.11 -16.13
CA LYS A 80 0.98 -7.04 -15.20
C LYS A 80 0.02 -8.12 -14.70
N LEU A 81 -1.24 -7.78 -14.48
CA LEU A 81 -2.30 -8.74 -14.12
C LEU A 81 -2.62 -9.72 -15.27
N ASN A 82 -2.38 -9.33 -16.52
CA ASN A 82 -2.57 -10.20 -17.69
C ASN A 82 -1.62 -11.43 -17.70
N ARG A 83 -0.61 -11.46 -16.84
CA ARG A 83 0.19 -12.67 -16.61
C ARG A 83 -0.62 -13.67 -15.79
N GLN A 84 -0.83 -14.87 -16.32
CA GLN A 84 -1.65 -15.92 -15.69
C GLN A 84 -1.20 -16.30 -14.27
N ASP A 85 0.08 -16.16 -13.95
CA ASP A 85 0.63 -16.45 -12.62
C ASP A 85 0.38 -15.32 -11.59
N VAL A 86 -0.09 -14.14 -12.03
CA VAL A 86 -0.25 -12.95 -11.19
C VAL A 86 -1.71 -12.81 -10.77
N GLY A 87 -1.96 -12.89 -9.46
CA GLY A 87 -3.29 -12.68 -8.90
C GLY A 87 -3.52 -11.26 -8.43
N ILE A 88 -2.46 -10.58 -7.97
CA ILE A 88 -2.54 -9.23 -7.38
C ILE A 88 -1.43 -8.33 -7.92
N VAL A 89 -1.80 -7.09 -8.22
CA VAL A 89 -0.89 -5.99 -8.53
C VAL A 89 -1.19 -4.80 -7.63
N GLY A 90 -0.22 -4.35 -6.84
CA GLY A 90 -0.32 -3.12 -6.05
C GLY A 90 0.47 -1.98 -6.65
N ALA A 91 0.02 -0.75 -6.44
CA ALA A 91 0.74 0.44 -6.90
C ALA A 91 1.79 0.92 -5.89
N THR A 92 2.80 1.66 -6.36
CA THR A 92 3.74 2.38 -5.49
C THR A 92 3.09 3.66 -4.97
N LEU A 93 3.07 3.87 -3.65
CA LEU A 93 2.45 5.05 -3.02
C LEU A 93 3.50 5.94 -2.37
N LEU A 94 3.37 7.24 -2.60
CA LEU A 94 4.26 8.27 -2.07
C LEU A 94 3.53 9.20 -1.12
N TYR A 95 4.26 9.72 -0.12
CA TYR A 95 3.77 10.83 0.68
C TYR A 95 3.73 12.13 -0.17
N PRO A 96 2.72 12.99 0.03
CA PRO A 96 2.67 14.29 -0.64
C PRO A 96 3.80 15.22 -0.17
N THR A 97 4.37 16.00 -1.09
CA THR A 97 5.52 16.89 -0.85
C THR A 97 5.22 18.02 0.13
N GLU A 98 3.98 18.48 0.25
CA GLU A 98 3.62 19.59 1.15
C GLU A 98 3.88 19.27 2.64
N LYS A 99 3.93 17.99 3.01
CA LYS A 99 4.32 17.56 4.37
C LYS A 99 5.82 17.67 4.67
N LEU A 100 6.67 17.74 3.65
CA LEU A 100 8.13 17.85 3.86
C LEU A 100 8.56 19.27 4.19
N ARG A 101 7.76 20.29 3.82
CA ARG A 101 8.05 21.69 4.19
C ARG A 101 7.94 21.95 5.70
N PHE A 102 7.14 21.18 6.43
CA PHE A 102 7.03 21.28 7.89
C PHE A 102 8.17 20.58 8.66
N LYS A 103 9.07 19.85 7.98
CA LYS A 103 10.23 19.20 8.62
C LYS A 103 11.58 19.87 8.36
N GLU A 104 11.68 20.83 7.44
CA GLU A 104 12.95 21.54 7.18
C GLU A 104 13.32 22.60 8.24
N GLY A 105 12.60 22.68 9.36
CA GLY A 105 12.92 23.54 10.51
C GLY A 105 13.27 22.82 11.82
N ALA A 106 13.18 21.50 11.89
CA ALA A 106 13.52 20.76 13.10
C ALA A 106 15.03 20.43 13.13
N SER A 107 15.85 21.46 13.37
CA SER A 107 17.11 21.22 14.05
C SER A 107 16.78 20.56 15.39
N ARG A 108 17.50 19.47 15.69
CA ARG A 108 17.44 18.82 16.99
C ARG A 108 18.09 19.75 18.01
N ASP A 109 17.31 20.64 18.61
CA ASP A 109 17.71 21.34 19.83
C ASP A 109 16.70 21.03 20.93
N PHE A 110 17.20 20.34 21.95
CA PHE A 110 16.55 20.18 23.25
C PHE A 110 16.51 21.55 23.93
N ASP A 111 15.34 22.18 24.04
CA ASP A 111 14.79 22.83 25.25
C ASP A 111 13.71 23.89 24.95
N ALA A 112 12.69 23.87 25.80
CA ALA A 112 11.72 24.92 26.14
C ALA A 112 10.37 25.05 25.36
N PRO A 113 9.26 25.44 26.07
CA PRO A 113 7.89 25.29 25.61
C PRO A 113 7.26 26.59 25.09
N GLY A 114 6.37 26.53 24.10
CA GLY A 114 5.62 27.71 23.63
C GLY A 114 4.57 27.44 22.56
N ARG A 115 3.38 28.02 22.79
CA ARG A 115 2.13 27.98 21.99
C ARG A 115 2.24 28.60 20.58
N HIS A 116 1.37 28.18 19.65
CA HIS A 116 0.31 28.98 18.98
C HIS A 116 -0.16 28.32 17.66
N GLN A 117 -1.43 27.93 17.59
CA GLN A 117 -2.56 28.59 16.89
C GLN A 117 -2.64 28.25 15.39
N ILE A 118 -3.67 27.46 15.03
CA ILE A 118 -3.92 26.88 13.71
C ILE A 118 -4.90 27.80 12.97
N ASP A 119 -4.44 28.44 11.89
CA ASP A 119 -5.33 29.06 10.92
C ASP A 119 -5.62 28.08 9.78
N GLN A 120 -6.91 27.80 9.60
CA GLN A 120 -7.46 27.02 8.50
C GLN A 120 -7.26 27.79 7.18
N LEU A 121 -6.78 27.12 6.12
CA LEU A 121 -6.79 27.68 4.77
C LEU A 121 -7.52 26.76 3.78
N PRO A 122 -8.19 27.34 2.76
CA PRO A 122 -9.30 26.71 2.07
C PRO A 122 -8.84 25.81 0.90
N PHE A 123 -9.59 24.73 0.70
CA PHE A 123 -9.58 23.93 -0.53
C PHE A 123 -10.02 24.79 -1.73
N ASN A 124 -9.13 25.01 -2.70
CA ASN A 124 -9.58 25.22 -4.09
C ASN A 124 -8.52 24.90 -5.15
N THR A 125 -8.86 23.90 -5.97
CA THR A 125 -8.71 23.73 -7.44
C THR A 125 -7.38 24.03 -8.17
N LYS A 126 -7.04 23.05 -9.04
CA LYS A 126 -6.11 23.08 -10.19
C LYS A 126 -4.61 23.09 -9.86
N ARG A 127 -4.03 21.90 -9.75
CA ARG A 127 -2.65 21.67 -10.20
C ARG A 127 -2.67 20.58 -11.26
N GLU A 128 -2.77 20.99 -12.52
CA GLU A 128 -2.12 20.23 -13.60
C GLU A 128 -0.61 20.36 -13.37
N GLY A 129 -0.10 19.55 -12.44
CA GLY A 129 1.27 19.62 -11.95
C GLY A 129 2.18 18.77 -12.81
N MET A 130 2.67 19.35 -13.90
CA MET A 130 3.86 18.86 -14.57
C MET A 130 4.97 18.68 -13.52
N PHE A 131 5.53 17.47 -13.44
CA PHE A 131 6.55 17.07 -12.46
C PHE A 131 7.68 18.11 -12.42
N ASP A 132 7.77 18.90 -11.35
CA ASP A 132 8.95 19.73 -11.11
C ASP A 132 10.06 18.79 -10.63
N GLY A 133 11.18 18.78 -11.35
CA GLY A 133 12.30 17.87 -11.07
C GLY A 133 12.98 18.12 -9.71
N ASN A 134 12.53 19.12 -8.96
CA ASN A 134 13.01 19.47 -7.62
C ASN A 134 12.18 18.84 -6.47
N ASP A 135 11.01 18.27 -6.75
CA ASP A 135 10.14 17.76 -5.70
C ASP A 135 10.66 16.41 -5.16
N ARG A 136 11.08 16.43 -3.88
CA ARG A 136 11.55 15.25 -3.17
C ARG A 136 10.36 14.51 -2.58
N TYR A 137 9.93 13.43 -3.20
CA TYR A 137 8.90 12.53 -2.63
C TYR A 137 9.54 11.46 -1.74
N GLN A 138 8.81 11.03 -0.71
CA GLN A 138 9.17 9.87 0.11
C GLN A 138 8.22 8.72 -0.17
N ILE A 139 8.76 7.51 -0.17
CA ILE A 139 7.99 6.27 -0.32
C ILE A 139 7.15 6.07 0.94
N GLN A 140 5.86 5.83 0.76
CA GLN A 140 4.96 5.33 1.80
C GLN A 140 4.75 3.82 1.63
N HIS A 141 4.61 3.36 0.39
CA HIS A 141 4.39 1.96 0.06
C HIS A 141 5.10 1.57 -1.25
N ALA A 142 5.83 0.46 -1.25
CA ALA A 142 6.41 -0.15 -2.44
C ALA A 142 6.43 -1.69 -2.30
N GLY A 143 5.34 -2.26 -1.78
CA GLY A 143 5.24 -3.65 -1.33
C GLY A 143 5.27 -3.79 0.19
N VAL A 144 4.88 -4.96 0.69
CA VAL A 144 4.90 -5.34 2.11
C VAL A 144 5.77 -6.58 2.30
N ILE A 145 6.55 -6.57 3.38
CA ILE A 145 7.39 -7.67 3.82
C ILE A 145 7.04 -8.08 5.25
N LEU A 146 7.19 -9.37 5.58
CA LEU A 146 6.90 -9.92 6.91
C LEU A 146 8.12 -10.02 7.84
N ASN A 147 9.27 -9.45 7.44
CA ASN A 147 10.53 -9.59 8.17
C ASN A 147 10.88 -8.40 9.07
N VAL A 148 10.12 -7.31 8.99
CA VAL A 148 10.28 -6.12 9.83
C VAL A 148 9.00 -5.95 10.64
N GLY A 149 9.10 -6.09 11.96
CA GLY A 149 7.91 -6.21 12.80
C GLY A 149 7.10 -7.47 12.48
N ILE A 150 5.78 -7.34 12.34
CA ILE A 150 4.89 -8.42 11.87
C ILE A 150 4.61 -8.34 10.37
N ALA A 151 4.48 -7.13 9.85
CA ALA A 151 4.41 -6.78 8.43
C ALA A 151 4.73 -5.28 8.32
N GLU A 152 5.51 -4.88 7.32
CA GLU A 152 5.88 -3.47 7.12
C GLU A 152 6.06 -3.16 5.64
N HIS A 153 5.82 -1.89 5.28
CA HIS A 153 6.03 -1.41 3.92
C HIS A 153 7.52 -1.34 3.56
N PHE A 154 7.86 -1.95 2.44
CA PHE A 154 9.21 -1.96 1.90
C PHE A 154 9.67 -0.54 1.55
N MET A 155 10.89 -0.17 1.98
CA MET A 155 11.51 1.14 1.74
C MET A 155 10.72 2.37 2.23
N LYS A 156 9.80 2.20 3.17
CA LYS A 156 9.05 3.31 3.78
C LYS A 156 9.99 4.42 4.28
N PHE A 157 9.63 5.66 4.01
CA PHE A 157 10.39 6.89 4.28
C PHE A 157 11.68 7.10 3.47
N GLU A 158 12.08 6.16 2.62
CA GLU A 158 13.18 6.39 1.68
C GLU A 158 12.77 7.39 0.60
N GLN A 159 13.75 8.09 0.05
CA GLN A 159 13.52 9.04 -1.03
C GLN A 159 13.14 8.28 -2.31
N TYR A 160 12.01 8.64 -2.91
CA TYR A 160 11.60 8.11 -4.20
C TYR A 160 12.51 8.66 -5.31
N GLN A 161 12.94 7.78 -6.20
CA GLN A 161 13.72 8.12 -7.39
C GLN A 161 13.08 7.47 -8.60
N ASP A 162 12.68 8.31 -9.56
CA ASP A 162 12.12 7.85 -10.81
C ASP A 162 13.24 7.55 -11.81
N LEU A 163 13.42 6.27 -12.11
CA LEU A 163 14.48 5.80 -13.00
C LEU A 163 13.96 5.42 -14.38
N TYR A 164 12.67 5.12 -14.49
CA TYR A 164 12.04 4.74 -15.75
C TYR A 164 11.92 5.94 -16.70
N GLN A 165 12.05 7.18 -16.20
CA GLN A 165 11.97 8.40 -17.01
C GLN A 165 13.26 9.21 -17.13
N GLY A 166 14.42 8.58 -16.95
CA GLY A 166 15.71 9.06 -17.49
C GLY A 166 16.05 10.52 -17.19
N ARG A 167 16.58 10.81 -16.00
CA ARG A 167 17.41 12.01 -15.79
C ARG A 167 18.65 11.67 -14.97
N ASN A 168 19.80 11.74 -15.64
CA ASN A 168 21.16 11.54 -15.14
C ASN A 168 21.65 12.60 -14.13
N GLU A 169 20.76 13.35 -13.46
CA GLU A 169 21.16 14.55 -12.71
C GLU A 169 21.23 14.37 -11.20
N PHE A 170 20.62 13.31 -10.64
CA PHE A 170 20.79 13.01 -9.24
C PHE A 170 22.07 12.19 -9.03
N LYS A 171 23.03 12.78 -8.30
CA LYS A 171 24.16 12.03 -7.71
C LYS A 171 23.56 10.93 -6.84
N SER A 172 23.48 9.73 -7.39
CA SER A 172 22.96 8.54 -6.72
C SER A 172 23.70 8.35 -5.40
N ASN A 173 22.97 8.11 -4.31
CA ASN A 173 23.54 7.34 -3.22
C ASN A 173 23.60 5.89 -3.74
N PRO A 174 24.78 5.35 -4.10
CA PRO A 174 24.88 4.01 -4.69
C PRO A 174 24.46 2.89 -3.73
N SER A 175 24.13 3.23 -2.48
CA SER A 175 23.72 2.30 -1.43
C SER A 175 22.20 2.06 -1.38
N LEU A 176 21.37 2.84 -2.08
CA LEU A 176 19.92 2.66 -2.11
C LEU A 176 19.51 1.93 -3.40
N PRO A 177 18.83 0.77 -3.31
CA PRO A 177 18.33 0.11 -4.50
C PRO A 177 17.21 0.93 -5.12
N ASN A 178 17.20 0.92 -6.45
CA ASN A 178 16.14 1.44 -7.28
C ASN A 178 14.81 0.69 -7.01
N ILE A 179 13.68 1.40 -6.98
CA ILE A 179 12.37 0.73 -6.99
C ILE A 179 12.17 0.14 -8.39
N VAL A 180 11.83 -1.15 -8.43
CA VAL A 180 11.55 -1.89 -9.67
C VAL A 180 10.33 -2.75 -9.45
N THR A 181 9.59 -3.01 -10.53
CA THR A 181 8.44 -3.93 -10.50
C THR A 181 8.92 -5.33 -10.11
N ARG A 182 8.40 -5.87 -9.01
CA ARG A 182 8.81 -7.19 -8.49
C ARG A 182 7.76 -7.82 -7.58
N GLY A 183 7.95 -9.10 -7.28
CA GLY A 183 7.14 -9.85 -6.32
C GLY A 183 7.38 -9.43 -4.87
N PHE A 184 6.31 -9.49 -4.07
CA PHE A 184 6.27 -9.26 -2.63
C PHE A 184 5.27 -10.21 -1.96
N SER A 185 5.37 -10.37 -0.64
CA SER A 185 4.40 -11.14 0.15
C SER A 185 3.01 -10.50 0.12
N ALA A 186 2.97 -9.18 0.15
CA ALA A 186 1.72 -8.43 0.04
C ALA A 186 1.93 -7.03 -0.53
N VAL A 187 0.81 -6.39 -0.87
CA VAL A 187 0.69 -4.97 -1.23
C VAL A 187 -0.49 -4.37 -0.46
N THR A 188 -0.58 -3.04 -0.39
CA THR A 188 -1.66 -2.39 0.36
C THR A 188 -2.92 -2.20 -0.47
N ALA A 189 -4.09 -2.34 0.16
CA ALA A 189 -5.38 -2.08 -0.48
C ALA A 189 -5.70 -0.59 -0.69
N ALA A 190 -4.81 0.34 -0.31
CA ALA A 190 -4.97 1.75 -0.70
C ALA A 190 -4.93 1.94 -2.23
N CYS A 191 -4.25 1.03 -2.96
CA CYS A 191 -4.40 0.85 -4.41
C CYS A 191 -3.94 -0.56 -4.82
N LEU A 192 -4.89 -1.49 -4.92
CA LEU A 192 -4.67 -2.92 -5.17
C LEU A 192 -5.63 -3.43 -6.25
N LEU A 193 -5.07 -3.92 -7.35
CA LEU A 193 -5.79 -4.61 -8.41
C LEU A 193 -5.65 -6.12 -8.22
N ILE A 194 -6.77 -6.84 -8.22
CA ILE A 194 -6.83 -8.30 -8.07
C ILE A 194 -7.66 -8.93 -9.18
N SER A 195 -7.26 -10.10 -9.68
CA SER A 195 -8.10 -10.85 -10.63
C SER A 195 -9.31 -11.45 -9.93
N LYS A 196 -10.44 -11.56 -10.63
CA LYS A 196 -11.65 -12.16 -10.07
C LYS A 196 -11.42 -13.58 -9.58
N ASP A 197 -10.67 -14.39 -10.34
CA ASP A 197 -10.31 -15.75 -9.95
C ASP A 197 -9.53 -15.79 -8.63
N ALA A 198 -8.54 -14.92 -8.46
CA ALA A 198 -7.76 -14.82 -7.23
C ALA A 198 -8.61 -14.34 -6.05
N PHE A 199 -9.55 -13.40 -6.25
CA PHE A 199 -10.44 -12.95 -5.19
C PHE A 199 -11.46 -14.02 -4.79
N THR A 200 -12.03 -14.73 -5.76
CA THR A 200 -13.03 -15.78 -5.54
C THR A 200 -12.45 -17.00 -4.83
N VAL A 201 -11.25 -17.48 -5.22
CA VAL A 201 -10.66 -18.69 -4.62
C VAL A 201 -10.38 -18.56 -3.12
N VAL A 202 -10.15 -17.33 -2.64
CA VAL A 202 -9.88 -17.02 -1.22
C VAL A 202 -11.09 -16.48 -0.45
N ASN A 203 -12.25 -16.41 -1.11
CA ASN A 203 -13.48 -15.85 -0.57
C ASN A 203 -13.33 -14.40 -0.06
N GLY A 204 -12.61 -13.56 -0.82
CA GLY A 204 -12.46 -12.13 -0.55
C GLY A 204 -11.67 -11.79 0.72
N PHE A 205 -11.92 -10.60 1.28
CA PHE A 205 -11.29 -10.15 2.52
C PHE A 205 -11.85 -10.91 3.73
N ASP A 206 -11.01 -11.15 4.74
CA ASP A 206 -11.48 -11.68 6.02
C ASP A 206 -12.05 -10.55 6.89
N GLU A 207 -13.34 -10.66 7.21
CA GLU A 207 -14.09 -9.66 7.96
C GLU A 207 -13.75 -9.61 9.46
N GLU A 208 -13.01 -10.60 9.98
CA GLU A 208 -12.45 -10.54 11.34
C GLU A 208 -11.32 -9.50 11.47
N LEU A 209 -10.63 -9.19 10.36
CA LEU A 209 -9.63 -8.12 10.29
C LEU A 209 -10.33 -6.83 9.85
N ALA A 210 -10.76 -6.02 10.82
CA ALA A 210 -11.67 -4.91 10.55
C ALA A 210 -10.97 -3.70 9.95
N VAL A 211 -9.72 -3.42 10.32
CA VAL A 211 -9.00 -2.20 9.89
C VAL A 211 -7.58 -2.52 9.45
N GLY A 212 -6.82 -3.22 10.29
CA GLY A 212 -5.42 -3.57 10.04
C GLY A 212 -5.26 -4.92 9.34
N PHE A 213 -4.23 -5.03 8.50
CA PHE A 213 -3.76 -6.26 7.88
C PHE A 213 -4.73 -7.01 6.96
N GLY A 214 -5.95 -6.50 6.70
CA GLY A 214 -6.90 -7.16 5.80
C GLY A 214 -6.35 -7.30 4.37
N ASP A 215 -5.56 -6.32 3.92
CA ASP A 215 -4.84 -6.33 2.65
C ASP A 215 -3.69 -7.36 2.62
N VAL A 216 -2.91 -7.42 3.70
CA VAL A 216 -1.84 -8.40 3.85
C VAL A 216 -2.39 -9.83 3.93
N ASP A 217 -3.45 -10.06 4.71
CA ASP A 217 -4.14 -11.35 4.79
C ASP A 217 -4.68 -11.79 3.43
N LEU A 218 -5.35 -10.90 2.70
CA LEU A 218 -5.83 -11.18 1.35
C LEU A 218 -4.68 -11.64 0.43
N CYS A 219 -3.57 -10.89 0.41
CA CYS A 219 -2.40 -11.23 -0.41
C CYS A 219 -1.80 -12.60 -0.05
N LEU A 220 -1.68 -12.91 1.26
CA LEU A 220 -1.13 -14.19 1.72
C LEU A 220 -2.04 -15.36 1.40
N LYS A 221 -3.37 -15.20 1.53
CA LYS A 221 -4.33 -16.22 1.09
C LYS A 221 -4.22 -16.48 -0.41
N VAL A 222 -4.10 -15.42 -1.22
CA VAL A 222 -3.96 -15.51 -2.68
C VAL A 222 -2.63 -16.18 -3.06
N GLY A 223 -1.54 -15.85 -2.35
CA GLY A 223 -0.25 -16.52 -2.46
C GLY A 223 -0.34 -18.02 -2.18
N ASN A 224 -1.04 -18.39 -1.10
CA ASN A 224 -1.25 -19.79 -0.73
C ASN A 224 -2.12 -20.56 -1.74
N ALA A 225 -2.97 -19.86 -2.50
CA ALA A 225 -3.73 -20.42 -3.61
C ALA A 225 -2.90 -20.58 -4.91
N GLY A 226 -1.62 -20.15 -4.90
CA GLY A 226 -0.67 -20.36 -6.01
C GLY A 226 -0.45 -19.14 -6.91
N PHE A 227 -1.06 -18.00 -6.60
CA PHE A 227 -0.87 -16.77 -7.37
C PHE A 227 0.30 -15.93 -6.84
N THR A 228 0.85 -15.08 -7.71
CA THR A 228 1.89 -14.11 -7.37
C THR A 228 1.28 -12.73 -7.09
N THR A 229 1.82 -12.07 -6.06
CA THR A 229 1.57 -10.65 -5.78
C THR A 229 2.75 -9.81 -6.25
N ILE A 230 2.49 -8.79 -7.06
CA ILE A 230 3.51 -7.88 -7.62
C ILE A 230 3.23 -6.45 -7.15
N CYS A 231 4.28 -5.70 -6.81
CA CYS A 231 4.20 -4.23 -6.72
C CYS A 231 4.71 -3.62 -8.02
N ASP A 232 3.89 -2.78 -8.64
CA ASP A 232 4.20 -2.07 -9.89
C ASP A 232 4.93 -0.75 -9.60
N ALA A 233 6.15 -0.63 -10.12
CA ALA A 233 6.98 0.57 -9.99
C ALA A 233 6.60 1.69 -10.97
N GLU A 234 5.80 1.39 -12.00
CA GLU A 234 5.33 2.37 -12.99
C GLU A 234 3.96 2.98 -12.61
N ALA A 235 3.17 2.24 -11.83
CA ALA A 235 1.95 2.76 -11.21
C ALA A 235 2.30 3.51 -9.92
N VAL A 236 2.54 4.82 -10.03
CA VAL A 236 2.96 5.65 -8.90
C VAL A 236 1.87 6.68 -8.56
N LEU A 237 1.41 6.65 -7.32
CA LEU A 237 0.34 7.53 -6.82
C LEU A 237 0.81 8.27 -5.56
N LEU A 238 0.31 9.49 -5.38
CA LEU A 238 0.32 10.16 -4.08
C LEU A 238 -0.78 9.55 -3.23
N HIS A 239 -0.50 9.32 -1.96
CA HIS A 239 -1.50 8.97 -0.98
C HIS A 239 -1.51 10.08 0.08
N HIS A 240 -2.58 10.87 0.08
CA HIS A 240 -2.71 12.09 0.87
C HIS A 240 -2.97 11.85 2.36
N GLU A 241 -2.80 10.59 2.81
CA GLU A 241 -3.06 10.09 4.14
C GLU A 241 -2.85 11.17 5.22
N SER A 242 -3.92 11.58 5.90
CA SER A 242 -4.03 12.59 6.99
C SER A 242 -4.43 14.03 6.61
N PHE A 243 -5.71 14.23 6.31
CA PHE A 243 -6.41 15.50 6.62
C PHE A 243 -7.07 15.48 8.03
N SER A 244 -7.22 14.32 8.69
CA SER A 244 -8.00 14.22 9.94
C SER A 244 -7.40 13.37 11.09
N ARG A 245 -6.30 12.65 10.89
CA ARG A 245 -5.69 11.85 11.98
C ARG A 245 -4.63 12.68 12.69
N ASN A 246 -5.01 13.33 13.80
CA ASN A 246 -4.11 14.02 14.72
C ASN A 246 -2.87 13.17 15.01
N THR A 247 -1.69 13.70 14.68
CA THR A 247 -0.40 13.01 14.73
C THR A 247 0.21 12.89 16.12
N ASP A 248 -0.56 13.13 17.19
CA ASP A 248 0.01 13.38 18.51
C ASP A 248 0.35 12.12 19.33
N ASN A 249 0.13 10.89 18.83
CA ASN A 249 0.45 9.66 19.58
C ASN A 249 0.89 8.46 18.71
N PHE A 250 1.55 8.68 17.56
CA PHE A 250 1.94 7.59 16.63
C PHE A 250 3.07 6.64 17.11
N MET A 251 3.67 6.90 18.28
CA MET A 251 4.92 6.23 18.66
C MET A 251 4.81 5.16 19.76
N ASP A 252 3.64 4.87 20.35
CA ASP A 252 3.63 3.91 21.49
C ASP A 252 2.46 2.93 21.60
N SER A 253 1.45 2.97 20.72
CA SER A 253 0.37 1.98 20.76
C SER A 253 -0.04 1.53 19.37
N ASP A 254 -0.07 0.21 19.18
CA ASP A 254 -0.74 -0.43 18.05
C ASP A 254 -2.17 0.12 17.90
N PRO A 255 -2.52 0.75 16.76
CA PRO A 255 -3.84 1.35 16.57
C PRO A 255 -4.95 0.30 16.50
N HIS A 256 -4.64 -0.96 16.17
CA HIS A 256 -5.60 -2.03 15.95
C HIS A 256 -5.13 -3.35 16.62
N PRO A 257 -5.05 -3.40 17.97
CA PRO A 257 -4.45 -4.52 18.70
C PRO A 257 -5.19 -5.86 18.53
N GLN A 258 -6.49 -5.80 18.25
CA GLN A 258 -7.31 -6.99 17.96
C GLN A 258 -6.89 -7.62 16.62
N ASP A 259 -6.83 -6.82 15.56
CA ASP A 259 -6.39 -7.25 14.23
C ASP A 259 -4.95 -7.77 14.26
N THR A 260 -4.05 -7.07 14.96
CA THR A 260 -2.67 -7.52 15.19
C THR A 260 -2.61 -8.88 15.86
N THR A 261 -3.44 -9.11 16.89
CA THR A 261 -3.46 -10.39 17.61
C THR A 261 -3.93 -11.52 16.69
N ILE A 262 -5.00 -11.29 15.92
CA ILE A 262 -5.53 -12.26 14.95
C ILE A 262 -4.46 -12.58 13.89
N PHE A 263 -3.91 -11.55 13.26
CA PHE A 263 -2.92 -11.69 12.20
C PHE A 263 -1.65 -12.41 12.69
N LYS A 264 -1.10 -11.99 13.83
CA LYS A 264 0.11 -12.58 14.42
C LYS A 264 -0.07 -14.05 14.77
N ASN A 265 -1.25 -14.44 15.28
CA ASN A 265 -1.53 -15.84 15.59
C ASN A 265 -1.65 -16.68 14.32
N ARG A 266 -2.32 -16.15 13.29
CA ARG A 266 -2.58 -16.81 12.02
C ARG A 266 -1.28 -17.06 11.24
N TYR A 267 -0.46 -16.04 11.08
CA TYR A 267 0.76 -16.06 10.25
C TYR A 267 2.05 -16.22 11.07
N ARG A 268 1.95 -16.79 12.29
CA ARG A 268 3.09 -16.95 13.21
C ARG A 268 4.30 -17.67 12.61
N GLN A 269 4.08 -18.51 11.58
CA GLN A 269 5.14 -19.30 10.94
C GLN A 269 5.79 -18.57 9.76
N ASP A 270 5.11 -17.56 9.23
CA ASP A 270 5.51 -16.78 8.05
C ASP A 270 6.25 -15.50 8.46
N ILE A 271 5.84 -14.90 9.59
CA ILE A 271 6.49 -13.71 10.16
C ILE A 271 7.97 -14.01 10.45
N GLY A 272 8.85 -13.17 9.91
CA GLY A 272 10.31 -13.34 9.96
C GLY A 272 10.89 -14.31 8.92
N ARG A 273 10.06 -14.93 8.07
CA ARG A 273 10.45 -15.92 7.04
C ARG A 273 9.95 -15.56 5.64
N ASP A 274 9.78 -14.27 5.37
CA ASP A 274 9.37 -13.74 4.08
C ASP A 274 10.35 -14.15 2.97
N VAL A 275 9.82 -14.79 1.92
CA VAL A 275 10.62 -15.30 0.79
C VAL A 275 11.13 -14.20 -0.14
N PHE A 276 10.55 -13.01 -0.08
CA PHE A 276 10.93 -11.84 -0.87
C PHE A 276 11.89 -10.92 -0.11
N TYR A 277 12.14 -11.17 1.18
CA TYR A 277 13.11 -10.44 2.00
C TYR A 277 14.36 -11.26 2.30
N HIS A 278 15.51 -10.85 1.75
CA HIS A 278 16.73 -11.64 1.88
C HIS A 278 17.18 -11.72 3.35
N PRO A 279 17.59 -12.90 3.87
CA PRO A 279 18.05 -13.05 5.25
C PRO A 279 19.31 -12.26 5.64
N TYR A 280 19.99 -11.60 4.68
CA TYR A 280 21.15 -10.73 4.94
C TYR A 280 20.74 -9.26 5.08
N LEU A 281 19.44 -8.95 4.99
CA LEU A 281 18.90 -7.63 5.24
C LEU A 281 18.47 -7.49 6.71
N SER A 282 18.51 -6.27 7.21
CA SER A 282 18.25 -5.94 8.61
C SER A 282 16.76 -6.00 8.95
N PRO A 283 16.31 -6.91 9.84
CA PRO A 283 14.90 -7.00 10.23
C PRO A 283 14.43 -5.84 11.14
N LEU A 284 15.35 -4.95 11.54
CA LEU A 284 15.06 -3.81 12.41
C LEU A 284 14.60 -2.55 11.67
N THR A 285 14.60 -2.57 10.33
CA THR A 285 14.25 -1.39 9.54
C THR A 285 13.68 -1.80 8.19
N PRO A 286 12.63 -1.10 7.71
CA PRO A 286 12.11 -1.33 6.36
C PRO A 286 13.07 -0.84 5.27
N ASN A 287 14.08 -0.07 5.65
CA ASN A 287 15.09 0.46 4.76
C ASN A 287 16.00 -0.68 4.31
N TYR A 288 16.46 -0.62 3.06
CA TYR A 288 17.32 -1.64 2.49
C TYR A 288 18.74 -1.56 3.09
N ARG A 289 18.94 -2.17 4.26
CA ARG A 289 20.20 -2.18 5.00
C ARG A 289 20.68 -3.60 5.23
N LEU A 290 21.98 -3.82 5.05
CA LEU A 290 22.62 -5.09 5.37
C LEU A 290 22.61 -5.33 6.90
N SER A 291 22.33 -6.57 7.28
CA SER A 291 22.55 -7.05 8.64
C SER A 291 24.06 -7.15 8.89
N ARG A 292 24.58 -6.39 9.87
CA ARG A 292 26.02 -6.37 10.21
C ARG A 292 26.45 -7.53 11.12
N GLY A 293 25.59 -8.49 11.41
CA GLY A 293 25.90 -9.63 12.28
C GLY A 293 25.00 -10.82 12.00
N ILE A 294 25.44 -11.72 11.13
CA ILE A 294 24.84 -13.05 10.97
C ILE A 294 25.84 -14.07 11.48
N THR A 295 25.58 -14.54 12.71
CA THR A 295 26.27 -15.71 13.25
C THR A 295 25.70 -16.96 12.58
N ARG A 296 26.52 -18.02 12.46
CA ARG A 296 26.13 -19.30 11.82
C ARG A 296 24.86 -19.95 12.43
N GLU A 297 24.43 -19.49 13.60
CA GLU A 297 23.32 -20.04 14.37
C GLU A 297 21.93 -19.49 13.96
N THR A 298 21.86 -18.38 13.23
CA THR A 298 20.58 -17.77 12.78
C THR A 298 20.10 -18.24 11.41
N HIS A 299 20.85 -19.13 10.76
CA HIS A 299 20.39 -19.77 9.51
C HIS A 299 19.40 -20.90 9.83
N PRO A 300 18.15 -20.87 9.34
CA PRO A 300 17.34 -22.07 9.30
C PRO A 300 18.05 -23.08 8.40
N SER A 301 18.66 -24.07 9.03
CA SER A 301 19.34 -25.14 8.31
C SER A 301 18.29 -25.98 7.58
N ARG A 302 18.48 -26.09 6.25
CA ARG A 302 17.85 -27.01 5.29
C ARG A 302 16.46 -26.66 4.74
N LEU A 303 16.47 -26.02 3.57
CA LEU A 303 15.64 -26.39 2.42
C LEU A 303 16.48 -26.38 1.14
N VAL A 304 17.56 -27.17 1.11
CA VAL A 304 18.08 -27.69 -0.16
C VAL A 304 17.53 -29.10 -0.27
N LYS A 305 16.38 -29.25 -0.95
CA LYS A 305 16.06 -30.55 -1.55
C LYS A 305 17.18 -30.79 -2.56
N GLN A 306 18.09 -31.70 -2.22
CA GLN A 306 19.02 -32.26 -3.20
C GLN A 306 18.18 -32.80 -4.35
N ILE A 307 18.21 -32.12 -5.49
CA ILE A 307 17.81 -32.71 -6.76
C ILE A 307 18.85 -33.80 -7.00
N LYS A 308 18.51 -35.05 -6.68
CA LYS A 308 19.29 -36.19 -7.12
C LYS A 308 19.17 -36.23 -8.65
N PRO A 309 20.27 -36.25 -9.42
CA PRO A 309 20.17 -36.60 -10.82
C PRO A 309 19.61 -38.02 -10.91
N THR A 310 18.51 -38.17 -11.64
CA THR A 310 17.91 -39.48 -11.92
C THR A 310 18.85 -40.23 -12.87
N PRO A 311 19.07 -41.55 -12.66
CA PRO A 311 20.02 -42.36 -13.43
C PRO A 311 19.71 -42.47 -14.92
#